data_AF-A0A2N2DLE1-F1
#
_entry.id   AF-A0A2N2DLE1-F1
#
_cell.length_a   1.000
_cell.length_b   1.000
_cell.length_c   1.000
_cell.angle_alpha   90.00
_cell.angle_beta   90.00
_cell.angle_gamma   90.00
#
_symmetry.space_group_name_H-M   'P 1'
#
loop_
_entity.id
_entity.type
_entity.pdbx_description
1 polymer ?
#
loop_
_entity_poly.entity_id
_entity_poly.type
_entity_poly.pdbx_seq_one_letter_code
_entity_poly.pdbx_strand_id
1 'polypeptide(L)'
;MLVEKGLGLRSRVISALYIERGNMTVISMVTIIIGMVIMLVMFSLFSVYIGKRHGDNAADAAALKAALVLQERYREELAAKKEEILDAFWDNEVYPLASDLVDENTGWDEAVMLALSALLDDGTAAQVFYNNRPPAYPDLKYVWKHARFKSNFSAEANGGLLVETCREYNDEIIEGAKEFANKNGVEDCGLYFPIGEKPVIGVETIQPLWFALYNEYIPAESRSIKGAAGARVTVKVADEELPIDVSDYERFQL
;
A
#
# COMPACT_ATOMS: atom_id res chain seq x y z
N MET A 1 -13.48 -44.63 87.96
CA MET A 1 -14.01 -45.12 86.67
C MET A 1 -14.25 -43.93 85.72
N LEU A 2 -13.21 -43.19 85.32
CA LEU A 2 -13.33 -41.99 84.47
C LEU A 2 -11.97 -41.64 83.79
N VAL A 3 -11.40 -42.56 83.00
CA VAL A 3 -10.17 -42.25 82.22
C VAL A 3 -10.25 -42.72 80.75
N GLU A 4 -11.21 -43.54 80.34
CA GLU A 4 -11.19 -44.16 79.00
C GLU A 4 -11.87 -43.38 77.86
N LYS A 5 -12.49 -42.22 78.11
CA LYS A 5 -13.20 -41.46 77.04
C LYS A 5 -12.34 -40.41 76.30
N GLY A 6 -11.11 -40.15 76.74
CA GLY A 6 -10.26 -39.08 76.19
C GLY A 6 -9.37 -39.46 74.99
N LEU A 7 -9.11 -40.75 74.78
CA LEU A 7 -8.14 -41.22 73.77
C LEU A 7 -8.72 -41.44 72.37
N GLY A 8 -10.04 -41.61 72.24
CA GLY A 8 -10.69 -41.84 70.94
C GLY A 8 -10.86 -40.59 70.06
N LEU A 9 -10.98 -39.41 70.66
CA LEU A 9 -11.19 -38.15 69.94
C LEU A 9 -9.90 -37.59 69.30
N ARG A 10 -8.76 -37.71 69.98
CA ARG A 10 -7.46 -37.29 69.41
C ARG A 10 -7.02 -38.15 68.23
N SER A 11 -7.27 -39.46 68.28
CA SER A 11 -6.96 -40.38 67.18
C SER A 11 -7.76 -40.04 65.91
N ARG A 12 -9.07 -39.84 66.04
CA ARG A 12 -9.93 -39.48 64.89
C ARG A 12 -9.63 -38.10 64.28
N VAL A 13 -9.25 -37.12 65.10
CA VAL A 13 -8.87 -35.78 64.62
C VAL A 13 -7.53 -35.80 63.89
N ILE A 14 -6.54 -36.58 64.37
CA ILE A 14 -5.25 -36.73 63.70
C ILE A 14 -5.41 -37.48 62.37
N SER A 15 -6.24 -38.53 62.33
CA SER A 15 -6.55 -39.24 61.07
C SER A 15 -7.31 -38.35 60.07
N ALA A 16 -8.28 -37.55 60.53
CA ALA A 16 -8.98 -36.59 59.67
C ALA A 16 -8.04 -35.49 59.13
N LEU A 17 -7.16 -34.92 59.96
CA LEU A 17 -6.16 -33.94 59.55
C LEU A 17 -5.09 -34.51 58.60
N TYR A 18 -4.75 -35.81 58.72
CA TYR A 18 -3.83 -36.49 57.80
C TYR A 18 -4.48 -36.71 56.43
N ILE A 19 -5.77 -37.02 56.40
CA ILE A 19 -6.58 -37.14 55.17
C ILE A 19 -6.73 -35.75 54.51
N GLU A 20 -6.98 -34.69 55.27
CA GLU A 20 -7.09 -33.33 54.75
C GLU A 20 -5.77 -32.77 54.20
N ARG A 21 -4.62 -33.04 54.85
CA ARG A 21 -3.30 -32.64 54.31
C ARG A 21 -2.92 -33.38 53.03
N GLY A 22 -3.24 -34.67 52.92
CA GLY A 22 -3.02 -35.43 51.69
C GLY A 22 -3.87 -34.87 50.54
N ASN A 23 -5.13 -34.58 50.81
CA ASN A 23 -6.05 -34.05 49.82
C ASN A 23 -5.69 -32.61 49.39
N MET A 24 -5.29 -31.74 50.32
CA MET A 24 -4.82 -30.38 50.02
C MET A 24 -3.55 -30.37 49.16
N THR A 25 -2.64 -31.33 49.36
CA THR A 25 -1.42 -31.45 48.55
C THR A 25 -1.71 -31.92 47.12
N VAL A 26 -2.66 -32.84 46.94
CA VAL A 26 -3.09 -33.30 45.61
C VAL A 26 -3.81 -32.17 44.86
N ILE A 27 -4.71 -31.45 45.54
CA ILE A 27 -5.42 -30.31 44.96
C ILE A 27 -4.44 -29.21 44.54
N SER A 28 -3.42 -28.91 45.35
CA SER A 28 -2.43 -27.88 45.00
C SER A 28 -1.56 -28.31 43.80
N MET A 29 -1.12 -29.56 43.72
CA MET A 29 -0.38 -30.08 42.57
C MET A 29 -1.22 -30.02 41.28
N VAL A 30 -2.47 -30.47 41.32
CA VAL A 30 -3.39 -30.42 40.18
C VAL A 30 -3.62 -28.96 39.75
N THR A 31 -3.81 -28.04 40.70
CA THR A 31 -4.00 -26.62 40.41
C THR A 31 -2.78 -25.99 39.74
N ILE A 32 -1.57 -26.35 40.18
CA ILE A 32 -0.32 -25.89 39.55
C ILE A 32 -0.21 -26.43 38.12
N ILE A 33 -0.48 -27.72 37.91
CA ILE A 33 -0.44 -28.33 36.57
C ILE A 33 -1.46 -27.68 35.64
N ILE A 34 -2.69 -27.48 36.10
CA ILE A 34 -3.73 -26.78 35.33
C ILE A 34 -3.27 -25.35 35.02
N GLY A 35 -2.70 -24.63 36.00
CA GLY A 35 -2.16 -23.29 35.81
C GLY A 35 -1.04 -23.25 34.75
N MET A 36 -0.13 -24.22 34.76
CA MET A 36 0.93 -24.35 33.76
C MET A 36 0.35 -24.61 32.36
N VAL A 37 -0.63 -25.51 32.23
CA VAL A 37 -1.31 -25.80 30.96
C VAL A 37 -2.02 -24.56 30.43
N ILE A 38 -2.76 -23.84 31.28
CA ILE A 38 -3.44 -22.58 30.90
C ILE A 38 -2.41 -21.54 30.44
N MET A 39 -1.30 -21.38 31.16
CA MET A 39 -0.25 -20.44 30.75
C MET A 39 0.38 -20.81 29.41
N LEU A 40 0.60 -22.10 29.13
CA LEU A 40 1.11 -22.55 27.83
C LEU A 40 0.13 -22.26 26.69
N VAL A 41 -1.16 -22.51 26.90
CA VAL A 41 -2.21 -22.18 25.91
C VAL A 41 -2.28 -20.67 25.68
N MET A 42 -2.29 -19.88 26.74
CA MET A 42 -2.31 -18.42 26.65
C MET A 42 -1.08 -17.89 25.91
N PHE A 43 0.11 -18.39 26.24
CA PHE A 43 1.35 -18.02 25.55
C PHE A 43 1.26 -18.31 24.05
N SER A 44 0.79 -19.49 23.66
CA SER A 44 0.59 -19.84 22.26
C SER A 44 -0.38 -18.88 21.55
N LEU A 45 -1.51 -18.54 22.18
CA LEU A 45 -2.49 -17.62 21.61
C LEU A 45 -1.92 -16.20 21.47
N PHE A 46 -1.21 -15.71 22.49
CA PHE A 46 -0.57 -14.40 22.46
C PHE A 46 0.49 -14.31 21.36
N SER A 47 1.28 -15.35 21.18
CA SER A 47 2.28 -15.36 20.12
C SER A 47 1.68 -15.35 18.71
N VAL A 48 0.63 -16.13 18.46
CA VAL A 48 -0.11 -16.07 17.18
C VAL A 48 -0.67 -14.67 16.94
N TYR A 49 -1.25 -14.07 17.98
CA TYR A 49 -1.76 -12.70 17.91
C TYR A 49 -0.67 -11.66 17.59
N ILE A 50 0.49 -11.75 18.26
CA ILE A 50 1.64 -10.87 18.03
C ILE A 50 2.17 -11.05 16.61
N GLY A 51 2.35 -12.29 16.14
CA GLY A 51 2.81 -12.58 14.79
C GLY A 51 1.88 -12.01 13.72
N LYS A 52 0.55 -12.13 13.91
CA LYS A 52 -0.42 -11.53 12.99
C LYS A 52 -0.31 -10.01 12.95
N ARG A 53 -0.23 -9.36 14.11
CA ARG A 53 -0.08 -7.91 14.18
C ARG A 53 1.23 -7.41 13.55
N HIS A 54 2.32 -8.15 13.71
CA HIS A 54 3.58 -7.84 13.03
C HIS A 54 3.47 -8.02 11.51
N GLY A 55 2.86 -9.11 11.03
CA GLY A 55 2.62 -9.35 9.61
C GLY A 55 1.79 -8.26 8.95
N ASP A 56 0.67 -7.85 9.59
CA ASP A 56 -0.20 -6.77 9.11
C ASP A 56 0.56 -5.43 9.05
N ASN A 57 1.29 -5.06 10.12
CA ASN A 57 2.09 -3.84 10.14
C ASN A 57 3.20 -3.83 9.05
N ALA A 58 3.83 -4.98 8.81
CA ALA A 58 4.86 -5.12 7.79
C ALA A 58 4.24 -5.00 6.38
N ALA A 59 3.06 -5.59 6.17
CA ALA A 59 2.32 -5.46 4.92
C ALA A 59 1.91 -4.00 4.66
N ASP A 60 1.40 -3.30 5.67
CA ASP A 60 1.03 -1.87 5.57
C ASP A 60 2.23 -1.01 5.16
N ALA A 61 3.38 -1.22 5.83
CA ALA A 61 4.61 -0.49 5.52
C ALA A 61 5.11 -0.77 4.10
N ALA A 62 5.09 -2.05 3.68
CA ALA A 62 5.51 -2.46 2.36
C ALA A 62 4.57 -1.94 1.26
N ALA A 63 3.25 -2.01 1.47
CA ALA A 63 2.24 -1.48 0.55
C ALA A 63 2.38 0.04 0.37
N LEU A 64 2.58 0.77 1.47
CA LEU A 64 2.78 2.22 1.41
C LEU A 64 4.06 2.57 0.64
N LYS A 65 5.15 1.85 0.86
CA LYS A 65 6.40 2.08 0.13
C LYS A 65 6.25 1.76 -1.37
N ALA A 66 5.63 0.64 -1.69
CA ALA A 66 5.33 0.26 -3.08
C ALA A 66 4.48 1.34 -3.78
N ALA A 67 3.46 1.85 -3.10
CA ALA A 67 2.61 2.91 -3.61
C ALA A 67 3.39 4.22 -3.83
N LEU A 68 4.34 4.55 -2.95
CA LEU A 68 5.19 5.74 -3.11
C LEU A 68 6.12 5.62 -4.32
N VAL A 69 6.77 4.46 -4.51
CA VAL A 69 7.65 4.22 -5.66
C VAL A 69 6.83 4.29 -6.96
N LEU A 70 5.69 3.62 -7.02
CA LEU A 70 4.80 3.67 -8.18
C LEU A 70 4.27 5.10 -8.41
N GLN A 71 3.93 5.85 -7.36
CA GLN A 71 3.49 7.23 -7.48
C GLN A 71 4.59 8.15 -8.03
N GLU A 72 5.83 7.96 -7.62
CA GLU A 72 6.98 8.73 -8.10
C GLU A 72 7.22 8.48 -9.59
N ARG A 73 7.35 7.21 -10.00
CA ARG A 73 7.50 6.83 -11.40
C ARG A 73 6.34 7.30 -12.26
N TYR A 74 5.11 7.16 -11.77
CA TYR A 74 3.94 7.60 -12.50
C TYR A 74 3.92 9.12 -12.71
N ARG A 75 4.46 9.91 -11.77
CA ARG A 75 4.59 11.37 -11.96
C ARG A 75 5.65 11.72 -13.02
N GLU A 76 6.74 10.97 -13.08
CA GLU A 76 7.77 11.13 -14.11
C GLU A 76 7.19 10.85 -15.50
N GLU A 77 6.52 9.69 -15.66
CA GLU A 77 5.86 9.31 -16.91
C GLU A 77 4.75 10.30 -17.32
N LEU A 78 3.97 10.79 -16.35
CA LEU A 78 2.94 11.79 -16.61
C LEU A 78 3.53 13.14 -17.05
N ALA A 79 4.72 13.51 -16.53
CA ALA A 79 5.43 14.70 -16.96
C ALA A 79 6.00 14.53 -18.38
N ALA A 80 6.60 13.37 -18.68
CA ALA A 80 7.10 13.04 -20.01
C ALA A 80 5.97 13.04 -21.06
N LYS A 81 4.85 12.38 -20.77
CA LYS A 81 3.66 12.38 -21.64
C LYS A 81 3.11 13.79 -21.85
N LYS A 82 3.09 14.63 -20.81
CA LYS A 82 2.68 16.04 -20.92
C LYS A 82 3.60 16.79 -21.88
N GLU A 83 4.91 16.62 -21.77
CA GLU A 83 5.88 17.26 -22.66
C GLU A 83 5.72 16.79 -24.10
N GLU A 84 5.60 15.49 -24.34
CA GLU A 84 5.33 14.92 -25.67
C GLU A 84 4.08 15.53 -26.33
N ILE A 85 2.96 15.61 -25.58
CA ILE A 85 1.71 16.20 -26.08
C ILE A 85 1.90 17.69 -26.41
N LEU A 86 2.64 18.41 -25.58
CA LEU A 86 2.85 19.84 -25.78
C LEU A 86 3.82 20.10 -26.93
N ASP A 87 4.86 19.27 -27.09
CA ASP A 87 5.75 19.33 -28.25
C ASP A 87 4.98 19.12 -29.54
N ALA A 88 4.15 18.08 -29.60
CA ALA A 88 3.30 17.85 -30.74
C ALA A 88 2.37 19.04 -31.01
N PHE A 89 1.84 19.69 -29.97
CA PHE A 89 1.00 20.88 -30.10
C PHE A 89 1.80 22.09 -30.65
N TRP A 90 3.00 22.34 -30.13
CA TRP A 90 3.83 23.45 -30.59
C TRP A 90 4.30 23.26 -32.04
N ASP A 91 4.82 22.07 -32.36
CA ASP A 91 5.44 21.79 -33.65
C ASP A 91 4.42 21.58 -34.78
N ASN A 92 3.30 20.92 -34.51
CA ASN A 92 2.33 20.59 -35.55
C ASN A 92 1.21 21.62 -35.69
N GLU A 93 0.98 22.46 -34.69
CA GLU A 93 -0.16 23.39 -34.70
C GLU A 93 0.26 24.85 -34.49
N VAL A 94 0.97 25.16 -33.40
CA VAL A 94 1.27 26.56 -33.06
C VAL A 94 2.25 27.18 -34.04
N TYR A 95 3.41 26.57 -34.28
CA TYR A 95 4.42 27.14 -35.18
C TYR A 95 3.98 27.20 -36.64
N PRO A 96 3.31 26.17 -37.21
CA PRO A 96 2.75 26.29 -38.55
C PRO A 96 1.75 27.43 -38.67
N LEU A 97 0.81 27.54 -37.73
CA LEU A 97 -0.19 28.62 -37.75
C LEU A 97 0.46 30.00 -37.55
N ALA A 98 1.43 30.11 -36.65
CA ALA A 98 2.18 31.36 -36.45
C ALA A 98 2.94 31.75 -37.72
N SER A 99 3.57 30.80 -38.40
CA SER A 99 4.28 31.06 -39.67
C SER A 99 3.36 31.62 -40.76
N ASP A 100 2.10 31.18 -40.80
CA ASP A 100 1.10 31.68 -41.75
C ASP A 100 0.58 33.09 -41.38
N LEU A 101 0.69 33.48 -40.11
CA LEU A 101 0.25 34.77 -39.58
C LEU A 101 1.34 35.85 -39.56
N VAL A 102 2.59 35.48 -39.81
CA VAL A 102 3.71 36.43 -39.87
C VAL A 102 3.61 37.24 -41.15
N ASP A 103 3.54 38.56 -41.01
CA ASP A 103 3.56 39.50 -42.13
C ASP A 103 4.45 40.73 -41.81
N GLU A 104 4.47 41.72 -42.70
CA GLU A 104 5.29 42.93 -42.53
C GLU A 104 4.91 43.75 -41.29
N ASN A 105 3.71 43.56 -40.73
CA ASN A 105 3.18 44.31 -39.59
C ASN A 105 3.11 43.47 -38.30
N THR A 106 3.20 42.14 -38.41
CA THR A 106 3.01 41.18 -37.31
C THR A 106 4.31 40.40 -37.11
N GLY A 107 5.03 40.73 -36.04
CA GLY A 107 6.25 40.01 -35.67
C GLY A 107 5.96 38.57 -35.23
N TRP A 108 6.99 37.72 -35.20
CA TRP A 108 6.87 36.32 -34.78
C TRP A 108 6.17 36.14 -33.43
N ASP A 109 6.54 36.95 -32.43
CA ASP A 109 5.97 36.84 -31.09
C ASP A 109 4.47 37.18 -31.04
N GLU A 110 4.02 38.18 -31.81
CA GLU A 110 2.59 38.49 -31.94
C GLU A 110 1.85 37.40 -32.71
N ALA A 111 2.44 36.87 -33.78
CA ALA A 111 1.86 35.77 -34.55
C ALA A 111 1.68 34.51 -33.70
N VAL A 112 2.67 34.16 -32.85
CA VAL A 112 2.55 33.04 -31.90
C VAL A 112 1.44 33.28 -30.88
N MET A 113 1.34 34.50 -30.33
CA MET A 113 0.26 34.84 -29.39
C MET A 113 -1.13 34.76 -30.04
N LEU A 114 -1.26 35.22 -31.29
CA LEU A 114 -2.50 35.12 -32.06
C LEU A 114 -2.84 33.65 -32.36
N ALA A 115 -1.87 32.85 -32.78
CA ALA A 115 -2.04 31.40 -33.01
C ALA A 115 -2.52 30.69 -31.73
N LEU A 116 -1.87 30.94 -30.59
CA LEU A 116 -2.28 30.37 -29.30
C LEU A 116 -3.69 30.82 -28.89
N SER A 117 -4.02 32.11 -29.08
CA SER A 117 -5.35 32.62 -28.76
C SER A 117 -6.43 31.97 -29.61
N ALA A 118 -6.15 31.72 -30.90
CA ALA A 118 -7.05 31.03 -31.81
C ALA A 118 -7.19 29.53 -31.49
N LEU A 119 -6.10 28.85 -31.11
CA LEU A 119 -6.10 27.42 -30.83
C LEU A 119 -6.67 27.08 -29.45
N LEU A 120 -6.42 27.91 -28.45
CA LEU A 120 -6.87 27.65 -27.08
C LEU A 120 -8.25 28.24 -26.79
N ASP A 121 -8.71 29.20 -27.59
CA ASP A 121 -9.99 29.92 -27.40
C ASP A 121 -10.11 30.56 -26.00
N ASP A 122 -8.96 30.88 -25.39
CA ASP A 122 -8.82 31.52 -24.09
C ASP A 122 -7.54 32.35 -24.07
N GLY A 123 -7.67 33.68 -24.04
CA GLY A 123 -6.54 34.59 -24.01
C GLY A 123 -5.68 34.46 -22.74
N THR A 124 -6.25 34.02 -21.63
CA THR A 124 -5.51 33.78 -20.38
C THR A 124 -4.66 32.52 -20.51
N ALA A 125 -5.24 31.44 -21.03
CA ALA A 125 -4.50 30.22 -21.33
C ALA A 125 -3.41 30.46 -22.36
N ALA A 126 -3.71 31.21 -23.44
CA ALA A 126 -2.73 31.59 -24.45
C ALA A 126 -1.52 32.31 -23.85
N GLN A 127 -1.74 33.28 -22.95
CA GLN A 127 -0.64 33.96 -22.26
C GLN A 127 0.19 33.01 -21.40
N VAL A 128 -0.45 32.08 -20.67
CA VAL A 128 0.25 31.07 -19.87
C VAL A 128 1.10 30.17 -20.76
N PHE A 129 0.55 29.68 -21.87
CA PHE A 129 1.27 28.83 -22.81
C PHE A 129 2.43 29.58 -23.46
N TYR A 130 2.23 30.82 -23.88
CA TYR A 130 3.29 31.65 -24.44
C TYR A 130 4.44 31.90 -23.47
N ASN A 131 4.13 32.26 -22.23
CA ASN A 131 5.12 32.50 -21.19
C ASN A 131 5.90 31.22 -20.80
N ASN A 132 5.31 30.05 -21.06
CA ASN A 132 5.90 28.74 -20.79
C ASN A 132 6.09 27.93 -22.08
N ARG A 133 6.55 28.58 -23.15
CA ARG A 133 6.90 27.90 -24.41
C ARG A 133 8.11 26.96 -24.24
N PRO A 134 8.33 26.00 -25.15
CA PRO A 134 9.47 25.08 -25.08
C PRO A 134 10.79 25.85 -24.86
N PRO A 135 11.65 25.40 -23.93
CA PRO A 135 11.62 24.10 -23.24
C PRO A 135 10.92 24.08 -21.86
N ALA A 136 10.23 25.14 -21.44
CA ALA A 136 9.72 25.24 -20.06
C ALA A 136 8.41 24.46 -19.82
N TYR A 137 7.47 24.54 -20.77
CA TYR A 137 6.11 23.99 -20.74
C TYR A 137 5.22 24.46 -19.57
N PRO A 138 3.91 24.65 -19.79
CA PRO A 138 2.99 24.91 -18.69
C PRO A 138 2.94 23.75 -17.68
N ASP A 139 2.69 24.10 -16.41
CA ASP A 139 2.37 23.12 -15.38
C ASP A 139 1.20 22.22 -15.82
N LEU A 140 1.23 20.95 -15.42
CA LEU A 140 0.16 19.99 -15.71
C LEU A 140 -1.23 20.54 -15.34
N LYS A 141 -1.35 21.33 -14.27
CA LYS A 141 -2.60 21.94 -13.80
C LYS A 141 -3.32 22.80 -14.84
N TYR A 142 -2.58 23.39 -15.78
CA TYR A 142 -3.15 24.20 -16.87
C TYR A 142 -3.49 23.36 -18.10
N VAL A 143 -2.87 22.19 -18.25
CA VAL A 143 -3.01 21.33 -19.43
C VAL A 143 -4.18 20.37 -19.25
N TRP A 144 -4.22 19.62 -18.14
CA TRP A 144 -5.12 18.47 -17.99
C TRP A 144 -6.62 18.82 -17.99
N LYS A 145 -6.98 20.05 -17.57
CA LYS A 145 -8.35 20.54 -17.58
C LYS A 145 -8.73 21.30 -18.85
N HIS A 146 -7.75 21.68 -19.66
CA HIS A 146 -8.03 22.46 -20.85
C HIS A 146 -8.82 21.62 -21.86
N ALA A 147 -9.86 22.20 -22.46
CA ALA A 147 -10.77 21.47 -23.35
C ALA A 147 -10.03 20.74 -24.48
N ARG A 148 -8.95 21.36 -24.99
CA ARG A 148 -8.12 20.82 -26.07
C ARG A 148 -7.32 19.58 -25.68
N PHE A 149 -6.85 19.45 -24.44
CA PHE A 149 -6.01 18.34 -24.00
C PHE A 149 -6.75 17.32 -23.14
N LYS A 150 -8.01 17.60 -22.78
CA LYS A 150 -8.83 16.78 -21.88
C LYS A 150 -8.90 15.30 -22.29
N SER A 151 -8.92 15.00 -23.59
CA SER A 151 -8.93 13.61 -24.09
C SER A 151 -7.66 12.84 -23.70
N ASN A 152 -6.51 13.51 -23.71
CA ASN A 152 -5.20 12.90 -23.46
C ASN A 152 -4.98 12.60 -21.97
N PHE A 153 -5.72 13.29 -21.09
CA PHE A 153 -5.71 13.14 -19.63
C PHE A 153 -7.05 12.63 -19.09
N SER A 154 -7.77 11.85 -19.89
CA SER A 154 -8.99 11.15 -19.45
C SER A 154 -8.68 10.11 -18.37
N ALA A 155 -9.70 9.69 -17.61
CA ALA A 155 -9.53 8.70 -16.54
C ALA A 155 -8.90 7.39 -17.07
N GLU A 156 -9.35 6.95 -18.25
CA GLU A 156 -8.83 5.78 -18.95
C GLU A 156 -7.37 5.98 -19.42
N ALA A 157 -7.06 7.13 -20.03
CA ALA A 157 -5.69 7.41 -20.49
C ALA A 157 -4.68 7.51 -19.33
N ASN A 158 -5.10 8.05 -18.19
CA ASN A 158 -4.29 8.12 -16.98
C ASN A 158 -4.14 6.74 -16.31
N GLY A 159 -5.21 5.95 -16.30
CA GLY A 159 -5.18 4.57 -15.80
C GLY A 159 -4.30 3.64 -16.63
N GLY A 160 -4.38 3.74 -17.96
CA GLY A 160 -3.49 3.03 -18.87
C GLY A 160 -2.02 3.34 -18.60
N LEU A 161 -1.68 4.63 -18.47
CA LEU A 161 -0.32 5.05 -18.15
C LEU A 161 0.14 4.53 -16.77
N LEU A 162 -0.73 4.57 -15.76
CA LEU A 162 -0.41 4.05 -14.42
C LEU A 162 -0.10 2.54 -14.46
N VAL A 163 -0.87 1.77 -15.23
CA VAL A 163 -0.61 0.33 -15.36
C VAL A 163 0.68 0.06 -16.13
N GLU A 164 0.93 0.78 -17.21
CA GLU A 164 2.17 0.68 -17.97
C GLU A 164 3.38 0.98 -17.09
N THR A 165 3.31 2.06 -16.30
CA THR A 165 4.31 2.41 -15.28
C THR A 165 4.51 1.26 -14.28
N CYS A 166 3.42 0.67 -13.78
CA CYS A 166 3.51 -0.44 -12.84
C CYS A 166 4.20 -1.68 -13.43
N ARG A 167 4.00 -1.94 -14.73
CA ARG A 167 4.63 -3.06 -15.45
C ARG A 167 6.11 -2.80 -15.71
N GLU A 168 6.44 -1.61 -16.18
CA GLU A 168 7.81 -1.23 -16.51
C GLU A 168 8.70 -1.19 -15.27
N TYR A 169 8.20 -0.62 -14.18
CA TYR A 169 8.96 -0.45 -12.94
C TYR A 169 8.63 -1.50 -11.87
N ASN A 170 8.07 -2.65 -12.26
CA ASN A 170 7.63 -3.69 -11.33
C ASN A 170 8.75 -4.15 -10.38
N ASP A 171 9.96 -4.32 -10.90
CA ASP A 171 11.11 -4.77 -10.12
C ASP A 171 11.49 -3.75 -9.03
N GLU A 172 11.49 -2.46 -9.35
CA GLU A 172 11.79 -1.38 -8.38
C GLU A 172 10.69 -1.29 -7.30
N ILE A 173 9.43 -1.47 -7.70
CA ILE A 173 8.29 -1.44 -6.79
C ILE A 173 8.36 -2.62 -5.82
N ILE A 174 8.68 -3.83 -6.31
CA ILE A 174 8.89 -5.03 -5.50
C ILE A 174 10.10 -4.86 -4.59
N GLU A 175 11.21 -4.32 -5.09
CA GLU A 175 12.42 -4.09 -4.29
C GLU A 175 12.14 -3.10 -3.15
N GLY A 176 11.44 -2.00 -3.44
CA GLY A 176 11.02 -1.03 -2.43
C GLY A 176 10.09 -1.65 -1.37
N ALA A 177 9.15 -2.50 -1.78
CA ALA A 177 8.28 -3.25 -0.86
C ALA A 177 9.09 -4.20 0.03
N LYS A 178 10.00 -4.98 -0.57
CA LYS A 178 10.86 -5.95 0.12
C LYS A 178 11.81 -5.29 1.12
N GLU A 179 12.40 -4.15 0.77
CA GLU A 179 13.30 -3.42 1.68
C GLU A 179 12.58 -3.07 2.99
N PHE A 180 11.33 -2.62 2.91
CA PHE A 180 10.54 -2.26 4.08
C PHE A 180 9.95 -3.46 4.81
N ALA A 181 9.53 -4.51 4.08
CA ALA A 181 9.12 -5.77 4.69
C ALA A 181 10.27 -6.39 5.51
N ASN A 182 11.48 -6.43 4.94
CA ASN A 182 12.69 -6.95 5.59
C ASN A 182 13.05 -6.15 6.85
N LYS A 183 12.93 -4.82 6.82
CA LYS A 183 13.12 -3.95 8.01
C LYS A 183 12.15 -4.29 9.15
N ASN A 184 11.00 -4.88 8.84
CA ASN A 184 9.99 -5.33 9.80
C ASN A 184 10.06 -6.85 10.09
N GLY A 185 11.12 -7.53 9.66
CA GLY A 185 11.34 -8.95 9.94
C GLY A 185 10.46 -9.91 9.13
N VAL A 186 10.04 -9.49 7.93
CA VAL A 186 9.35 -10.34 6.95
C VAL A 186 10.27 -10.54 5.76
N GLU A 187 10.59 -11.80 5.47
CA GLU A 187 11.53 -12.18 4.40
C GLU A 187 10.88 -12.25 3.02
N ASP A 188 9.57 -12.52 2.95
CA ASP A 188 8.86 -12.71 1.70
C ASP A 188 7.57 -11.88 1.63
N CYS A 189 7.39 -11.20 0.50
CA CYS A 189 6.19 -10.43 0.21
C CYS A 189 5.79 -10.57 -1.25
N GLY A 190 4.52 -10.92 -1.47
CA GLY A 190 3.87 -10.87 -2.77
C GLY A 190 3.26 -9.49 -3.02
N LEU A 191 3.27 -9.05 -4.27
CA LEU A 191 2.70 -7.77 -4.69
C LEU A 191 1.67 -8.03 -5.80
N TYR A 192 0.57 -7.29 -5.77
CA TYR A 192 -0.48 -7.36 -6.79
C TYR A 192 -1.06 -5.97 -7.04
N PHE A 193 -1.32 -5.67 -8.31
CA PHE A 193 -1.93 -4.43 -8.75
C PHE A 193 -2.72 -4.67 -10.03
N PRO A 194 -3.88 -4.00 -10.23
CA PRO A 194 -4.65 -3.25 -9.23
C PRO A 194 -5.44 -4.17 -8.25
N ILE A 195 -6.14 -3.60 -7.27
CA ILE A 195 -7.13 -4.34 -6.45
C ILE A 195 -8.54 -4.01 -6.93
N GLY A 196 -9.14 -4.91 -7.71
CA GLY A 196 -10.43 -4.66 -8.36
C GLY A 196 -10.36 -3.46 -9.30
N GLU A 197 -11.37 -2.59 -9.25
CA GLU A 197 -11.45 -1.37 -10.08
C GLU A 197 -10.73 -0.16 -9.48
N LYS A 198 -9.91 -0.35 -8.44
CA LYS A 198 -9.25 0.75 -7.72
C LYS A 198 -7.74 0.74 -7.96
N PRO A 199 -7.10 1.91 -8.10
CA PRO A 199 -5.64 2.03 -8.21
C PRO A 199 -5.01 1.82 -6.83
N VAL A 200 -5.05 0.58 -6.34
CA VAL A 200 -4.52 0.18 -5.04
C VAL A 200 -3.49 -0.91 -5.29
N ILE A 201 -2.32 -0.75 -4.70
CA ILE A 201 -1.29 -1.78 -4.68
C ILE A 201 -1.48 -2.63 -3.43
N GLY A 202 -1.59 -3.94 -3.63
CA GLY A 202 -1.73 -4.92 -2.59
C GLY A 202 -0.39 -5.57 -2.27
N VAL A 203 -0.12 -5.76 -0.98
CA VAL A 203 1.04 -6.53 -0.51
C VAL A 203 0.57 -7.61 0.43
N GLU A 204 1.02 -8.83 0.19
CA GLU A 204 0.86 -9.97 1.09
C GLU A 204 2.21 -10.33 1.69
N THR A 205 2.34 -10.27 3.01
CA THR A 205 3.53 -10.70 3.74
C THR A 205 3.36 -12.13 4.24
N ILE A 206 4.42 -12.93 4.15
CA ILE A 206 4.43 -14.30 4.68
C ILE A 206 5.49 -14.36 5.79
N GLN A 207 5.04 -14.55 7.03
CA GLN A 207 5.93 -14.61 8.18
C GLN A 207 5.94 -16.01 8.80
N PRO A 208 7.09 -16.69 8.89
CA PRO A 208 7.16 -18.01 9.53
C PRO A 208 6.93 -17.92 11.04
N LEU A 209 6.11 -18.82 11.57
CA LEU A 209 5.88 -19.03 13.00
C LEU A 209 7.01 -19.88 13.57
N TRP A 210 7.99 -19.25 14.22
CA TRP A 210 9.09 -19.95 14.89
C TRP A 210 8.63 -20.54 16.24
N PHE A 211 7.87 -21.64 16.23
CA PHE A 211 7.59 -22.42 17.44
C PHE A 211 8.34 -23.76 17.41
N ALA A 212 9.39 -23.86 18.22
CA ALA A 212 10.22 -25.06 18.38
C ALA A 212 9.53 -26.24 19.08
N LEU A 213 8.32 -26.07 19.63
CA LEU A 213 7.68 -27.12 20.45
C LEU A 213 6.80 -28.11 19.67
N TYR A 214 6.35 -27.79 18.45
CA TYR A 214 5.39 -28.63 17.70
C TYR A 214 5.61 -28.62 16.17
N ASN A 215 6.84 -28.38 15.73
CA ASN A 215 7.15 -28.27 14.29
C ASN A 215 6.80 -29.55 13.51
N GLU A 216 6.76 -30.73 14.15
CA GLU A 216 6.35 -31.99 13.49
C GLU A 216 4.83 -32.18 13.35
N TYR A 217 4.01 -31.53 14.18
CA TYR A 217 2.56 -31.80 14.26
C TYR A 217 1.68 -30.71 13.65
N ILE A 218 2.28 -29.59 13.22
CA ILE A 218 1.56 -28.47 12.60
C ILE A 218 1.68 -28.59 11.07
N PRO A 219 0.54 -28.60 10.32
CA PRO A 219 0.55 -28.56 8.86
C PRO A 219 1.37 -27.38 8.34
N ALA A 220 2.12 -27.55 7.25
CA ALA A 220 3.02 -26.52 6.71
C ALA A 220 2.31 -25.17 6.48
N GLU A 221 1.06 -25.19 6.05
CA GLU A 221 0.20 -24.01 5.83
C GLU A 221 -0.10 -23.21 7.12
N SER A 222 -0.04 -23.87 8.28
CA SER A 222 -0.23 -23.28 9.61
C SER A 222 1.10 -22.83 10.24
N ARG A 223 2.23 -23.00 9.54
CA ARG A 223 3.57 -22.55 9.99
C ARG A 223 3.91 -21.14 9.52
N SER A 224 2.98 -20.45 8.87
CA SER A 224 3.14 -19.06 8.45
C SER A 224 1.91 -18.24 8.78
N ILE A 225 2.11 -17.00 9.19
CA ILE A 225 1.04 -16.01 9.29
C ILE A 225 1.14 -15.10 8.06
N LYS A 226 -0.01 -14.91 7.41
CA LYS A 226 -0.16 -13.96 6.31
C LYS A 226 -0.65 -12.62 6.84
N GLY A 227 0.04 -11.54 6.47
CA GLY A 227 -0.47 -10.18 6.56
C GLY A 227 -0.87 -9.71 5.16
N ALA A 228 -1.90 -8.88 5.06
CA ALA A 228 -2.32 -8.31 3.78
C ALA A 228 -2.71 -6.85 3.96
N ALA A 229 -2.20 -5.98 3.08
CA ALA A 229 -2.46 -4.56 3.10
C ALA A 229 -2.61 -4.00 1.68
N GLY A 230 -3.27 -2.86 1.57
CA GLY A 230 -3.45 -2.14 0.32
C GLY A 230 -3.20 -0.65 0.47
N ALA A 231 -2.45 -0.05 -0.45
CA ALA A 231 -2.21 1.39 -0.48
C ALA A 231 -2.68 1.99 -1.81
N ARG A 232 -3.48 3.07 -1.74
CA ARG A 232 -4.02 3.74 -2.93
C ARG A 232 -2.94 4.61 -3.58
N VAL A 233 -2.79 4.49 -4.89
CA VAL A 233 -1.94 5.36 -5.71
C VAL A 233 -2.81 6.46 -6.28
N THR A 234 -2.55 7.70 -5.88
CA THR A 234 -3.21 8.90 -6.44
C THR A 234 -2.17 9.96 -6.74
N VAL A 235 -2.42 10.77 -7.77
CA VAL A 235 -1.62 11.98 -8.04
C VAL A 235 -2.51 13.19 -7.85
N LYS A 236 -2.06 14.14 -7.04
CA LYS A 236 -2.73 15.42 -6.86
C LYS A 236 -2.15 16.43 -7.83
N VAL A 237 -3.03 17.11 -8.56
CA VAL A 237 -2.69 18.22 -9.45
C VAL A 237 -3.37 19.46 -8.87
N ALA A 238 -2.57 20.36 -8.27
CA ALA A 238 -3.05 21.40 -7.37
C ALA A 238 -3.84 20.78 -6.19
N ASP A 239 -5.14 21.11 -6.05
CA ASP A 239 -5.99 20.65 -4.94
C ASP A 239 -6.89 19.46 -5.29
N GLU A 240 -6.80 18.92 -6.51
CA GLU A 240 -7.66 17.85 -7.01
C GLU A 240 -6.89 16.56 -7.33
N GLU A 241 -7.55 15.41 -7.16
CA GLU A 241 -7.02 14.13 -7.60
C GLU A 241 -7.20 13.99 -9.11
N LEU A 242 -6.13 13.59 -9.80
CA LEU A 242 -6.19 13.21 -11.20
C LEU A 242 -7.14 11.99 -11.33
N PRO A 243 -8.13 12.02 -12.24
CA PRO A 243 -9.02 10.88 -12.45
C PRO A 243 -8.21 9.74 -13.06
N ILE A 244 -8.36 8.55 -12.47
CA ILE A 244 -7.65 7.34 -12.86
C ILE A 244 -8.69 6.21 -12.87
N ASP A 245 -8.82 5.54 -14.01
CA ASP A 245 -9.69 4.38 -14.19
C ASP A 245 -8.87 3.15 -14.55
N VAL A 246 -8.90 2.14 -13.69
CA VAL A 246 -8.22 0.84 -13.87
C VAL A 246 -9.22 -0.31 -13.93
N SER A 247 -10.48 -0.02 -14.25
CA SER A 247 -11.58 -1.00 -14.26
C SER A 247 -11.45 -2.10 -15.30
N ASP A 248 -10.69 -1.88 -16.38
CA ASP A 248 -10.43 -2.90 -17.43
C ASP A 248 -9.31 -3.89 -17.01
N TYR A 249 -9.48 -4.49 -15.83
CA TYR A 249 -8.50 -5.36 -15.16
C TYR A 249 -7.98 -6.50 -16.05
N GLU A 250 -8.79 -7.03 -16.96
CA GLU A 250 -8.40 -8.13 -17.86
C GLU A 250 -7.31 -7.74 -18.87
N ARG A 251 -7.21 -6.46 -19.26
CA ARG A 251 -6.08 -5.96 -20.08
C ARG A 251 -4.75 -5.93 -19.31
N PHE A 252 -4.81 -6.07 -17.98
CA PHE A 252 -3.77 -5.59 -17.07
C PHE A 252 -3.15 -6.66 -16.16
N GLN A 253 -3.48 -7.94 -16.33
CA GLN A 253 -2.76 -9.02 -15.63
C GLN A 253 -1.24 -8.88 -15.83
N LEU A 254 -0.50 -8.88 -14.72
CA LEU A 254 0.97 -8.92 -14.65
C LEU A 254 1.48 -10.30 -15.06
#